data_AF-A0A1I7JL86-F1
#
_entry.id   AF-A0A1I7JL86-F1
#
_cell.length_a   1.000
_cell.length_b   1.000
_cell.length_c   1.000
_cell.angle_alpha   90.00
_cell.angle_beta   90.00
_cell.angle_gamma   90.00
#
_symmetry.space_group_name_H-M   'P 1'
#
loop_
_entity.id
_entity.type
_entity.pdbx_description
1 polymer ?
#
loop_
_entity_poly.entity_id
_entity_poly.type
_entity_poly.pdbx_seq_one_letter_code
_entity_poly.pdbx_strand_id
1 'polypeptide(L)'
;MEFKVKNKIIEIKFDYRTMFKVDKQLATKNKETGASNNDGVGTLFNNILNRNDEGIVDLITLSANKAFSKAISEDDAITAIENWLVDNDADDTESLFEEIQQEMVDSGFFKNKILKYIENLETAVEYMKAQEDSEALQIEITEKLIGKMKSALS
;
A
#
# COMPACT_ATOMS: atom_id res chain seq x y z
N MET A 1 -12.54 -6.79 5.63
CA MET A 1 -11.66 -6.80 6.80
C MET A 1 -12.14 -5.86 7.92
N GLU A 2 -12.16 -6.30 9.17
CA GLU A 2 -12.57 -5.49 10.34
C GLU A 2 -11.41 -5.29 11.33
N PHE A 3 -11.34 -4.11 11.94
CA PHE A 3 -10.39 -3.80 13.02
C PHE A 3 -11.09 -3.12 14.19
N LYS A 4 -10.70 -3.49 15.41
CA LYS A 4 -11.09 -2.76 16.61
C LYS A 4 -10.09 -1.64 16.89
N VAL A 5 -10.49 -0.41 16.61
CA VAL A 5 -9.71 0.80 16.89
C VAL A 5 -10.37 1.53 18.05
N LYS A 6 -9.64 1.76 19.15
CA LYS A 6 -10.21 2.31 20.40
C LYS A 6 -11.47 1.53 20.83
N ASN A 7 -12.62 2.20 20.84
CA ASN A 7 -13.90 1.68 21.24
C ASN A 7 -14.85 1.43 20.05
N LYS A 8 -14.33 1.36 18.82
CA LYS A 8 -15.14 1.16 17.61
C LYS A 8 -14.57 0.04 16.75
N ILE A 9 -15.46 -0.70 16.12
CA ILE A 9 -15.10 -1.58 15.00
C ILE A 9 -15.17 -0.74 13.74
N ILE A 10 -14.09 -0.77 12.96
CA ILE A 10 -14.03 -0.19 11.63
C ILE A 10 -13.97 -1.31 10.60
N GLU A 11 -14.72 -1.14 9.52
CA GLU A 11 -14.66 -2.02 8.36
C GLU A 11 -13.79 -1.34 7.31
N ILE A 12 -12.66 -1.98 6.96
CA ILE A 12 -11.81 -1.53 5.86
C ILE A 12 -12.34 -2.16 4.58
N LYS A 13 -12.77 -1.28 3.66
CA LYS A 13 -13.21 -1.64 2.30
C LYS A 13 -12.22 -1.14 1.30
N PHE A 14 -11.85 -1.99 0.34
CA PHE A 14 -11.02 -1.61 -0.81
C PHE A 14 -11.87 -0.99 -1.92
N ASP A 15 -12.68 0.00 -1.55
CA ASP A 15 -13.57 0.73 -2.46
C ASP A 15 -12.89 1.95 -3.11
N TYR A 16 -13.60 2.63 -4.01
CA TYR A 16 -13.10 3.85 -4.68
C TYR A 16 -12.65 4.94 -3.68
N ARG A 17 -13.32 5.06 -2.54
CA ARG A 17 -13.02 6.13 -1.57
C ARG A 17 -11.72 5.82 -0.83
N THR A 18 -11.55 4.59 -0.38
CA THR A 18 -10.31 4.16 0.28
C THR A 18 -9.16 4.27 -0.71
N MET A 19 -9.34 3.78 -1.94
CA MET A 19 -8.38 3.93 -3.03
C MET A 19 -7.98 5.40 -3.21
N PHE A 20 -8.95 6.31 -3.39
CA PHE A 20 -8.67 7.73 -3.62
C PHE A 20 -7.89 8.38 -2.46
N LYS A 21 -8.18 7.99 -1.21
CA LYS A 21 -7.44 8.49 -0.04
C LYS A 21 -6.02 7.97 -0.02
N VAL A 22 -5.84 6.66 -0.18
CA VAL A 22 -4.53 5.99 -0.23
C VAL A 22 -3.68 6.60 -1.33
N ASP A 23 -4.23 6.69 -2.54
CA ASP A 23 -3.52 7.19 -3.72
C ASP A 23 -3.05 8.63 -3.57
N LYS A 24 -3.79 9.43 -2.80
CA LYS A 24 -3.45 10.83 -2.54
C LYS A 24 -2.50 11.03 -1.36
N GLN A 25 -2.73 10.32 -0.25
CA GLN A 25 -2.02 10.57 1.01
C GLN A 25 -0.67 9.86 1.06
N LEU A 26 -0.54 8.71 0.39
CA LEU A 26 0.70 7.92 0.35
C LEU A 26 1.50 8.16 -0.94
N ALA A 27 1.09 9.13 -1.75
CA ALA A 27 1.81 9.46 -2.98
C ALA A 27 3.20 9.99 -2.66
N THR A 28 4.18 9.52 -3.44
CA THR A 28 5.49 10.12 -3.47
C THR A 28 5.39 11.54 -4.05
N LYS A 29 6.32 12.40 -3.65
CA LYS A 29 6.39 13.78 -4.13
C LYS A 29 7.55 13.93 -5.08
N ASN A 30 7.31 14.62 -6.19
CA ASN A 30 8.37 15.07 -7.07
C ASN A 30 9.31 16.01 -6.28
N LYS A 31 10.61 15.71 -6.25
CA LYS A 31 11.61 16.43 -5.44
C LYS A 31 11.81 17.88 -5.88
N GLU A 32 11.55 18.20 -7.14
CA GLU A 32 11.76 19.53 -7.71
C GLU A 32 10.52 20.43 -7.57
N THR A 33 9.34 19.87 -7.84
CA THR A 33 8.08 20.63 -7.90
C THR A 33 7.23 20.49 -6.65
N GLY A 34 7.49 19.49 -5.80
CA GLY A 34 6.66 19.13 -4.66
C GLY A 34 5.29 18.54 -5.02
N ALA A 35 5.01 18.36 -6.32
CA ALA A 35 3.76 17.80 -6.80
C ALA A 35 3.63 16.32 -6.42
N SER A 36 2.39 15.89 -6.16
CA SER A 36 2.06 14.49 -5.93
C SER A 36 2.21 13.69 -7.23
N ASN A 37 2.87 12.52 -7.14
CA ASN A 37 2.96 11.58 -8.25
C ASN A 37 1.70 10.70 -8.41
N ASN A 38 0.73 10.81 -7.49
CA ASN A 38 -0.53 10.03 -7.48
C ASN A 38 -0.28 8.53 -7.64
N ASP A 39 0.71 8.02 -6.92
CA ASP A 39 1.20 6.65 -6.92
C ASP A 39 1.02 5.97 -5.55
N GLY A 40 0.23 6.55 -4.66
CA GLY A 40 0.10 6.09 -3.28
C GLY A 40 -0.45 4.66 -3.14
N VAL A 41 -1.29 4.22 -4.07
CA VAL A 41 -1.71 2.80 -4.11
C VAL A 41 -0.55 1.88 -4.46
N GLY A 42 0.33 2.28 -5.38
CA GLY A 42 1.55 1.54 -5.71
C GLY A 42 2.50 1.47 -4.52
N THR A 43 2.67 2.58 -3.80
CA THR A 43 3.45 2.65 -2.55
C THR A 43 2.90 1.69 -1.50
N LEU A 44 1.58 1.72 -1.24
CA LEU A 44 0.94 0.82 -0.29
C LEU A 44 1.16 -0.63 -0.69
N PHE A 45 0.90 -0.98 -1.95
CA PHE A 45 1.03 -2.35 -2.43
C PHE A 45 2.47 -2.85 -2.29
N ASN A 46 3.46 -2.01 -2.59
CA ASN A 46 4.86 -2.34 -2.36
C ASN A 46 5.16 -2.62 -0.87
N ASN A 47 4.62 -1.82 0.05
CA ASN A 47 4.78 -2.07 1.50
C ASN A 47 4.17 -3.42 1.90
N ILE A 48 2.96 -3.72 1.44
CA ILE A 48 2.26 -4.99 1.73
C ILE A 48 3.05 -6.19 1.19
N LEU A 49 3.54 -6.11 -0.05
CA LEU A 49 4.34 -7.17 -0.64
C LEU A 49 5.65 -7.42 0.10
N ASN A 50 6.25 -6.36 0.69
CA ASN A 50 7.52 -6.45 1.41
C ASN A 50 7.37 -6.66 2.91
N ARG A 51 6.16 -6.97 3.39
CA ARG A 51 5.88 -7.17 4.82
C ARG A 51 6.34 -5.98 5.67
N ASN A 52 6.13 -4.77 5.14
CA ASN A 52 6.43 -3.53 5.84
C ASN A 52 5.17 -3.10 6.62
N ASP A 53 5.22 -3.21 7.95
CA ASP A 53 4.09 -2.94 8.85
C ASP A 53 3.52 -1.53 8.72
N GLU A 54 4.34 -0.56 8.26
CA GLU A 54 3.90 0.80 7.94
C GLU A 54 2.71 0.78 6.95
N GLY A 55 2.69 -0.17 6.01
CA GLY A 55 1.57 -0.31 5.07
C GLY A 55 0.25 -0.65 5.76
N ILE A 56 0.27 -1.47 6.82
CA ILE A 56 -0.92 -1.84 7.59
C ILE A 56 -1.36 -0.64 8.45
N VAL A 57 -0.40 0.02 9.11
CA VAL A 57 -0.62 1.22 9.92
C VAL A 57 -1.26 2.35 9.10
N ASP A 58 -0.72 2.65 7.92
CA ASP A 58 -1.26 3.63 6.98
C ASP A 58 -2.68 3.29 6.55
N LEU A 59 -2.91 2.02 6.17
CA LEU A 59 -4.22 1.56 5.72
C LEU A 59 -5.29 1.74 6.79
N ILE A 60 -5.00 1.34 8.04
CA ILE A 60 -5.90 1.49 9.19
C ILE A 60 -6.17 2.98 9.44
N THR A 61 -5.12 3.79 9.51
CA THR A 61 -5.21 5.24 9.79
C THR A 61 -6.08 5.97 8.76
N LEU A 62 -5.87 5.69 7.48
CA LEU A 62 -6.61 6.33 6.39
C LEU A 62 -8.09 5.90 6.32
N SER A 63 -8.35 4.65 6.70
CA SER A 63 -9.69 4.04 6.68
C SER A 63 -10.52 4.44 7.91
N ALA A 64 -9.89 4.54 9.08
CA ALA A 64 -10.54 4.87 10.35
C ALA A 64 -11.18 6.27 10.39
N ASN A 65 -10.69 7.21 9.58
CA ASN A 65 -11.08 8.62 9.60
C ASN A 65 -12.59 8.92 9.49
N LYS A 66 -13.43 7.97 9.01
CA LYS A 66 -14.89 8.13 9.02
C LYS A 66 -15.54 7.76 10.35
N ALA A 67 -14.95 6.84 11.09
CA ALA A 67 -15.49 6.34 12.34
C ALA A 67 -15.24 7.32 13.50
N PHE A 68 -14.27 8.22 13.38
CA PHE A 68 -13.86 9.14 14.44
C PHE A 68 -14.03 10.60 14.02
N SER A 69 -14.34 11.46 14.98
CA SER A 69 -14.43 12.92 14.77
C SER A 69 -13.05 13.59 14.64
N LYS A 70 -11.99 12.87 15.01
CA LYS A 70 -10.58 13.28 14.88
C LYS A 70 -9.82 12.12 14.22
N ALA A 71 -8.72 12.44 13.55
CA ALA A 71 -7.80 11.42 13.09
C ALA A 71 -7.30 10.57 14.27
N ILE A 72 -7.11 9.28 14.02
CA ILE A 72 -6.48 8.38 14.98
C ILE A 72 -4.96 8.55 14.90
N SER A 73 -4.24 8.24 15.99
CA SER A 73 -2.77 8.21 15.99
C SER A 73 -2.24 6.92 15.39
N GLU A 74 -0.94 6.90 15.11
CA GLU A 74 -0.18 5.70 14.78
C GLU A 74 -0.34 4.62 15.86
N ASP A 75 -0.19 5.00 17.14
CA ASP A 75 -0.39 4.10 18.29
C ASP A 75 -1.78 3.45 18.33
N ASP A 76 -2.82 4.18 17.89
CA ASP A 76 -4.18 3.62 17.80
C ASP A 76 -4.26 2.53 16.71
N ALA A 77 -3.52 2.68 15.62
CA ALA A 77 -3.46 1.71 14.54
C ALA A 77 -2.62 0.49 14.94
N ILE A 78 -1.48 0.70 15.61
CA ILE A 78 -0.64 -0.38 16.17
C ILE A 78 -1.47 -1.23 17.15
N THR A 79 -2.16 -0.60 18.09
CA THR A 79 -3.04 -1.29 19.03
C THR A 79 -4.14 -2.09 18.31
N ALA A 80 -4.64 -1.59 17.18
CA ALA A 80 -5.65 -2.31 16.40
C ALA A 80 -5.09 -3.55 15.71
N ILE A 81 -3.83 -3.52 15.26
CA ILE A 81 -3.11 -4.67 14.72
C ILE A 81 -2.89 -5.71 15.84
N GLU A 82 -2.41 -5.30 17.01
CA GLU A 82 -2.23 -6.19 18.17
C GLU A 82 -3.54 -6.89 18.56
N ASN A 83 -4.66 -6.15 18.61
CA ASN A 83 -5.96 -6.74 18.87
C ASN A 83 -6.37 -7.73 17.78
N TRP A 84 -6.12 -7.40 16.50
CA TRP A 84 -6.43 -8.31 15.40
C TRP A 84 -5.66 -9.62 15.52
N LEU A 85 -4.38 -9.58 15.89
CA LEU A 85 -3.57 -10.77 16.10
C LEU A 85 -4.15 -11.67 17.21
N VAL A 86 -4.53 -11.09 18.34
CA VAL A 86 -5.16 -11.81 19.46
C VAL A 86 -6.51 -12.41 19.05
N ASP A 87 -7.34 -11.62 18.36
CA ASP A 87 -8.69 -12.05 17.96
C ASP A 87 -8.66 -13.17 16.88
N ASN A 88 -7.55 -13.28 16.13
CA ASN A 88 -7.35 -14.30 15.09
C ASN A 88 -6.38 -15.42 15.48
N ASP A 89 -5.93 -15.49 16.75
CA ASP A 89 -4.96 -16.49 17.24
C ASP A 89 -3.69 -16.56 16.36
N ALA A 90 -3.19 -15.38 15.95
CA ALA A 90 -2.05 -15.24 15.05
C ALA A 90 -0.78 -14.80 15.81
N ASP A 91 0.33 -15.49 15.55
CA ASP A 91 1.65 -15.19 16.15
C ASP A 91 2.37 -14.01 15.47
N ASP A 92 2.02 -13.72 14.20
CA ASP A 92 2.62 -12.66 13.38
C ASP A 92 1.61 -12.05 12.38
N THR A 93 2.06 -11.02 11.66
CA THR A 93 1.24 -10.28 10.68
C THR A 93 1.20 -10.90 9.28
N GLU A 94 1.77 -12.09 9.05
CA GLU A 94 1.90 -12.67 7.70
C GLU A 94 0.53 -12.90 7.06
N SER A 95 -0.38 -13.53 7.79
CA SER A 95 -1.76 -13.77 7.32
C SER A 95 -2.51 -12.47 7.02
N LEU A 96 -2.23 -11.40 7.79
CA LEU A 96 -2.82 -10.10 7.59
C LEU A 96 -2.31 -9.43 6.30
N PHE A 97 -1.00 -9.54 6.01
CA PHE A 97 -0.46 -9.06 4.75
C PHE A 97 -1.04 -9.80 3.55
N GLU A 98 -1.23 -11.12 3.65
CA GLU A 98 -1.86 -11.93 2.60
C GLU A 98 -3.31 -11.52 2.36
N GLU A 99 -4.11 -11.34 3.42
CA GLU A 99 -5.50 -10.89 3.30
C GLU A 99 -5.60 -9.50 2.65
N ILE A 100 -4.75 -8.55 3.08
CA ILE A 100 -4.71 -7.20 2.49
C ILE A 100 -4.28 -7.27 1.02
N GLN A 101 -3.25 -8.05 0.69
CA GLN A 101 -2.80 -8.23 -0.68
C GLN A 101 -3.94 -8.72 -1.56
N GLN A 102 -4.66 -9.75 -1.12
CA GLN A 102 -5.77 -10.34 -1.86
C GLN A 102 -6.90 -9.32 -2.08
N GLU A 103 -7.31 -8.62 -1.04
CA GLU A 103 -8.35 -7.58 -1.12
C GLU A 103 -7.98 -6.42 -2.07
N MET A 104 -6.69 -6.02 -2.10
CA MET A 104 -6.20 -5.02 -3.07
C MET A 104 -6.27 -5.51 -4.51
N VAL A 105 -5.97 -6.79 -4.75
CA VAL A 105 -5.97 -7.41 -6.08
C VAL A 105 -7.39 -7.68 -6.58
N ASP A 106 -8.30 -8.08 -5.69
CA ASP A 106 -9.71 -8.31 -6.01
C ASP A 106 -10.49 -7.01 -6.23
N SER A 107 -10.04 -5.91 -5.62
CA SER A 107 -10.58 -4.59 -5.90
C SER A 107 -10.17 -4.09 -7.29
N GLY A 108 -11.14 -4.01 -8.20
CA GLY A 108 -10.94 -3.37 -9.51
C GLY A 108 -10.43 -1.93 -9.44
N PHE A 109 -10.67 -1.21 -8.33
CA PHE A 109 -10.13 0.14 -8.14
C PHE A 109 -8.62 0.12 -7.83
N PHE A 110 -8.21 -0.70 -6.87
CA PHE A 110 -6.80 -0.81 -6.48
C PHE A 110 -5.99 -1.51 -7.57
N LYS A 111 -6.48 -2.64 -8.11
CA LYS A 111 -5.86 -3.37 -9.23
C LYS A 111 -5.49 -2.46 -10.39
N ASN A 112 -6.39 -1.59 -10.83
CA ASN A 112 -6.13 -0.66 -11.93
C ASN A 112 -5.02 0.35 -11.60
N LYS A 113 -4.95 0.82 -10.35
CA LYS A 113 -3.88 1.72 -9.90
C LYS A 113 -2.54 1.01 -9.78
N ILE A 114 -2.52 -0.23 -9.30
CA ILE A 114 -1.31 -1.05 -9.24
C ILE A 114 -0.79 -1.31 -10.66
N LEU A 115 -1.66 -1.68 -11.61
CA LEU A 115 -1.28 -1.87 -13.01
C LEU A 115 -0.68 -0.60 -13.62
N LYS A 116 -1.27 0.56 -13.35
CA LYS A 116 -0.72 1.84 -13.82
C LYS A 116 0.64 2.15 -13.18
N TYR A 117 0.81 1.82 -11.90
CA TYR A 117 2.09 1.98 -11.22
C TYR A 117 3.17 1.11 -11.84
N ILE A 118 2.86 -0.16 -12.14
CA ILE A 118 3.76 -1.09 -12.85
C ILE A 118 4.17 -0.52 -14.21
N GLU A 119 3.22 -0.06 -15.01
CA GLU A 119 3.49 0.54 -16.34
C GLU A 119 4.45 1.75 -16.24
N ASN A 120 4.29 2.58 -15.21
CA ASN A 120 5.18 3.71 -14.97
C ASN A 120 6.59 3.26 -14.57
N LEU A 121 6.72 2.21 -13.75
CA LEU A 121 8.01 1.62 -13.40
C LEU A 121 8.71 1.01 -14.62
N GLU A 122 7.96 0.33 -15.49
CA GLU A 122 8.48 -0.23 -16.74
C GLU A 122 9.02 0.87 -17.65
N THR A 123 8.25 1.94 -17.83
CA THR A 123 8.68 3.13 -18.59
C THR A 123 9.95 3.74 -17.99
N ALA A 124 10.06 3.81 -16.66
CA ALA A 124 11.25 4.30 -15.99
C ALA A 124 12.47 3.40 -16.24
N VAL A 125 12.30 2.08 -16.22
CA VAL A 125 13.35 1.11 -16.55
C VAL A 125 13.84 1.28 -17.98
N GLU A 126 12.93 1.43 -18.94
CA GLU A 126 13.29 1.68 -20.34
C GLU A 126 14.12 2.96 -20.48
N TYR A 127 13.71 4.03 -19.80
CA TYR A 127 14.46 5.29 -19.80
C TYR A 127 15.85 5.15 -19.15
N MET A 128 15.97 4.43 -18.02
CA MET A 128 17.25 4.19 -17.36
C MET A 128 18.22 3.37 -18.24
N LYS A 129 17.72 2.36 -18.96
CA LYS A 129 18.52 1.54 -19.88
C LYS A 129 19.02 2.31 -21.11
N ALA A 130 18.33 3.37 -21.51
CA ALA A 130 18.71 4.19 -22.66
C ALA A 130 19.78 5.24 -22.32
N GLN A 131 20.10 5.46 -21.04
CA GLN A 131 21.12 6.41 -20.62
C GLN A 131 22.52 5.79 -20.66
N GLU A 132 23.53 6.57 -21.06
CA GLU A 132 24.94 6.12 -21.13
C GLU A 132 25.52 5.79 -19.74
N ASP A 133 25.07 6.48 -18.68
CA ASP A 133 25.44 6.25 -17.28
C ASP A 133 24.41 5.36 -16.55
N SER A 134 23.93 4.29 -17.17
CA SER A 134 22.88 3.45 -16.59
C SER A 134 23.27 2.89 -15.21
N GLU A 135 22.46 3.14 -14.18
CA GLU A 135 22.62 2.52 -12.86
C GLU A 135 22.10 1.08 -12.88
N ALA A 136 22.93 0.14 -13.35
CA ALA A 136 22.55 -1.27 -13.54
C ALA A 136 21.90 -1.91 -12.29
N LEU A 137 22.38 -1.58 -11.10
CA LEU A 137 21.80 -2.05 -9.84
C LEU A 137 20.38 -1.50 -9.62
N GLN A 138 20.13 -0.23 -9.94
CA GLN A 138 18.81 0.39 -9.79
C GLN A 138 17.80 -0.22 -10.78
N ILE A 139 18.25 -0.50 -12.01
CA ILE A 139 17.46 -1.21 -13.02
C ILE A 139 17.05 -2.59 -12.49
N GLU A 140 18.01 -3.39 -12.01
CA GLU A 140 17.74 -4.74 -11.51
C GLU A 140 16.77 -4.76 -10.33
N ILE A 141 16.95 -3.84 -9.37
CA ILE A 141 16.03 -3.69 -8.22
C ILE A 141 14.61 -3.36 -8.71
N THR A 142 14.49 -2.44 -9.67
CA THR A 142 13.19 -2.02 -10.20
C THR A 142 12.50 -3.15 -10.98
N GLU A 143 13.24 -3.91 -11.79
CA GLU A 143 12.72 -5.07 -12.50
C GLU A 143 12.25 -6.18 -11.56
N LYS A 144 13.00 -6.44 -10.48
CA LYS A 144 12.59 -7.39 -9.43
C LYS A 144 11.28 -6.94 -8.77
N LEU A 145 11.14 -5.66 -8.48
CA LEU A 145 9.91 -5.10 -7.93
C LEU A 145 8.72 -5.30 -8.88
N ILE A 146 8.89 -4.95 -10.17
CA ILE A 146 7.87 -5.16 -11.21
C ILE A 146 7.46 -6.63 -11.26
N GLY A 147 8.43 -7.56 -11.28
CA GLY A 147 8.18 -9.00 -11.31
C GLY A 147 7.37 -9.47 -10.11
N LYS A 148 7.72 -9.00 -8.90
CA LYS A 148 6.99 -9.32 -7.66
C LYS A 148 5.54 -8.81 -7.72
N MET A 149 5.33 -7.56 -8.14
CA MET A 149 3.99 -6.99 -8.26
C MET A 149 3.13 -7.70 -9.30
N LYS A 150 3.68 -8.04 -10.47
CA LYS A 150 2.95 -8.79 -11.50
C LYS A 150 2.56 -10.20 -11.03
N SER A 151 3.46 -10.87 -10.30
CA SER A 151 3.20 -12.20 -9.76
C SER A 151 2.04 -12.17 -8.77
N ALA A 152 1.95 -11.13 -7.93
CA ALA A 152 0.86 -10.96 -6.98
C ALA A 152 -0.50 -10.60 -7.63
N LEU A 153 -0.52 -10.19 -8.91
CA LEU A 153 -1.75 -9.86 -9.65
C LEU A 153 -2.30 -11.04 -10.47
N SER A 154 -1.54 -12.14 -10.56
CA SER A 154 -1.82 -13.32 -11.38
C SER A 154 -2.59 -14.36 -10.60
#